data_AF-A0A2W4MX55-F1
#
_entry.id   AF-A0A2W4MX55-F1
#
_cell.length_a   1.000
_cell.length_b   1.000
_cell.length_c   1.000
_cell.angle_alpha   90.00
_cell.angle_beta   90.00
_cell.angle_gamma   90.00
#
_symmetry.space_group_name_H-M   'P 1'
#
loop_
_entity.id
_entity.type
_entity.pdbx_description
1 polymer ?
#
loop_
_entity_poly.entity_id
_entity_poly.type
_entity_poly.pdbx_seq_one_letter_code
_entity_poly.pdbx_strand_id
1 'polypeptide(L)'
;MLLEKVGTATSDPAFASHWLTEAANVWTQALGDAHRAARALMIAIDRDPTQPTPAERLAELYREKGDTKALVALLERRAKALTALLSRDPGLREQLTTIHEELGRLWSEPPLSQPRKAIDNYRRAIDADPNNQYAIYSLRELLKAQGRWNEAIPLFEAEQRLVTDVERSIALYQDEADVRRTAGDLIGATQALRNARAQEGGQDPGLKQQ
;
A
#
# COMPACT_ATOMS: atom_id res chain seq x y z
N MET A 1 20.37 -16.92 -23.73
CA MET A 1 21.15 -15.71 -24.10
C MET A 1 22.41 -15.63 -23.23
N LEU A 2 23.48 -14.90 -23.61
CA LEU A 2 24.71 -14.80 -22.80
C LEU A 2 24.44 -14.18 -21.41
N LEU A 3 23.62 -13.13 -21.36
CA LEU A 3 23.28 -12.42 -20.11
C LEU A 3 22.58 -13.34 -19.09
N GLU A 4 21.67 -14.20 -19.53
CA GLU A 4 21.02 -15.20 -18.66
C GLU A 4 22.03 -16.21 -18.10
N LYS A 5 23.01 -16.65 -18.91
CA LYS A 5 24.05 -17.56 -18.44
C LYS A 5 24.93 -16.91 -17.38
N VAL A 6 25.28 -15.64 -17.55
CA VAL A 6 26.05 -14.87 -16.57
C VAL A 6 25.26 -14.70 -15.27
N GLY A 7 24.01 -14.25 -15.36
CA GLY A 7 23.15 -14.06 -14.18
C GLY A 7 22.80 -15.35 -13.44
N THR A 8 22.74 -16.50 -14.14
CA THR A 8 22.47 -17.80 -13.49
C THR A 8 23.71 -18.45 -12.87
N ALA A 9 24.91 -18.15 -13.39
CA ALA A 9 26.17 -18.74 -12.93
C ALA A 9 26.82 -18.00 -11.75
N THR A 10 26.49 -16.72 -11.54
CA THR A 10 27.04 -15.96 -10.42
C THR A 10 26.45 -16.37 -9.07
N SER A 11 27.25 -16.29 -8.01
CA SER A 11 26.82 -16.51 -6.62
C SER A 11 26.35 -15.23 -5.93
N ASP A 12 26.65 -14.05 -6.49
CA ASP A 12 26.19 -12.76 -5.95
C ASP A 12 24.71 -12.55 -6.31
N PRO A 13 23.80 -12.48 -5.31
CA PRO A 13 22.37 -12.29 -5.53
C PRO A 13 22.02 -11.04 -6.33
N ALA A 14 22.62 -9.90 -5.99
CA ALA A 14 22.31 -8.61 -6.62
C ALA A 14 22.80 -8.59 -8.07
N PHE A 15 24.00 -9.12 -8.30
CA PHE A 15 24.55 -9.26 -9.66
C PHE A 15 23.73 -10.22 -10.52
N ALA A 16 23.26 -11.34 -9.94
CA ALA A 16 22.37 -12.28 -10.63
C ALA A 16 21.08 -11.58 -11.07
N SER A 17 20.43 -10.87 -10.14
CA SER A 17 19.18 -10.16 -10.38
C SER A 17 19.33 -9.08 -11.45
N HIS A 18 20.41 -8.31 -11.42
CA HIS A 18 20.73 -7.30 -12.42
C HIS A 18 20.82 -7.89 -13.84
N TRP A 19 21.68 -8.90 -14.06
CA TRP A 19 21.89 -9.44 -15.42
C TRP A 19 20.68 -10.19 -15.97
N LEU A 20 19.89 -10.82 -15.11
CA LEU A 20 18.62 -11.43 -15.51
C LEU A 20 17.58 -10.39 -15.91
N THR A 21 17.59 -9.22 -15.25
CA THR A 21 16.76 -8.07 -15.64
C THR A 21 17.20 -7.49 -16.99
N GLU A 22 18.50 -7.40 -17.24
CA GLU A 22 19.04 -6.98 -18.54
C GLU A 22 18.72 -7.99 -19.65
N ALA A 23 18.78 -9.29 -19.35
CA ALA A 23 18.31 -10.31 -20.29
C ALA A 23 16.82 -10.11 -20.61
N ALA A 24 15.99 -9.79 -19.62
CA ALA A 24 14.58 -9.48 -19.86
C ALA A 24 14.37 -8.22 -20.70
N ASN A 25 15.21 -7.18 -20.54
CA ASN A 25 15.22 -6.00 -21.44
C ASN A 25 15.38 -6.42 -22.90
N VAL A 26 16.37 -7.25 -23.18
CA VAL A 26 16.66 -7.73 -24.54
C VAL A 26 15.50 -8.57 -25.07
N TRP A 27 14.93 -9.47 -24.27
CA TRP A 27 13.77 -10.27 -24.69
C TRP A 27 12.56 -9.42 -25.09
N THR A 28 12.24 -8.38 -24.32
CA THR A 28 11.12 -7.49 -24.62
C THR A 28 11.41 -6.57 -25.82
N GLN A 29 12.55 -5.86 -25.81
CA GLN A 29 12.83 -4.81 -26.79
C GLN A 29 13.28 -5.33 -28.14
N ALA A 30 14.21 -6.30 -28.14
CA ALA A 30 14.83 -6.76 -29.39
C ALA A 30 14.09 -7.95 -30.02
N LEU A 31 13.39 -8.74 -29.20
CA LEU A 31 12.85 -10.04 -29.61
C LEU A 31 11.33 -10.16 -29.46
N GLY A 32 10.67 -9.17 -28.84
CA GLY A 32 9.21 -9.18 -28.63
C GLY A 32 8.69 -10.36 -27.80
N ASP A 33 9.55 -11.11 -27.11
CA ASP A 33 9.18 -12.31 -26.37
C ASP A 33 8.91 -11.98 -24.90
N ALA A 34 7.70 -11.46 -24.65
CA ALA A 34 7.25 -11.11 -23.30
C ALA A 34 7.21 -12.32 -22.35
N HIS A 35 7.07 -13.55 -22.87
CA HIS A 35 7.06 -14.76 -22.04
C HIS A 35 8.45 -15.08 -21.49
N ARG A 36 9.50 -14.99 -22.33
CA ARG A 36 10.88 -15.16 -21.89
C ARG A 36 11.32 -14.04 -20.97
N ALA A 37 10.94 -12.79 -21.27
CA ALA A 37 11.19 -11.66 -20.40
C ALA A 37 10.59 -11.89 -19.00
N ALA A 38 9.31 -12.30 -18.92
CA ALA A 38 8.66 -12.57 -17.65
C ALA A 38 9.37 -13.67 -16.84
N ARG A 39 9.78 -14.77 -17.50
CA ARG A 39 10.54 -15.83 -16.82
C ARG A 39 11.89 -15.33 -16.30
N ALA A 40 12.63 -14.55 -17.08
CA ALA A 40 13.92 -14.01 -16.64
C ALA A 40 13.74 -13.08 -15.42
N LEU A 41 12.71 -12.24 -15.41
CA LEU A 41 12.37 -11.38 -14.28
C LEU A 41 11.98 -12.19 -13.03
N MET A 42 11.18 -13.26 -13.18
CA MET A 42 10.87 -14.14 -12.04
C MET A 42 12.12 -14.74 -11.41
N ILE A 43 13.08 -15.20 -12.23
CA ILE A 43 14.34 -15.73 -11.71
C ILE A 43 15.15 -14.62 -11.04
N ALA A 44 15.16 -13.40 -11.59
CA ALA A 44 15.86 -12.26 -10.98
C ALA A 44 15.35 -11.97 -9.56
N ILE A 45 14.02 -11.95 -9.37
CA ILE A 45 13.37 -11.74 -8.07
C ILE A 45 13.70 -12.89 -7.10
N ASP A 46 13.70 -14.13 -7.59
CA ASP A 46 14.02 -15.30 -6.77
C ASP A 46 15.48 -15.31 -6.32
N ARG A 47 16.38 -14.68 -7.08
CA ARG A 47 17.78 -14.50 -6.71
C ARG A 47 17.95 -13.39 -5.67
N ASP A 48 17.36 -12.24 -5.91
CA ASP A 48 17.39 -11.13 -4.96
C ASP A 48 16.03 -10.39 -4.94
N PRO A 49 15.19 -10.66 -3.92
CA PRO A 49 13.88 -10.03 -3.79
C PRO A 49 13.96 -8.57 -3.33
N THR A 50 15.13 -8.11 -2.86
CA THR A 50 15.36 -6.74 -2.38
C THR A 50 15.49 -5.73 -3.53
N GLN A 51 15.82 -6.22 -4.73
CA GLN A 51 15.86 -5.39 -5.93
C GLN A 51 14.45 -5.08 -6.41
N PRO A 52 14.07 -3.79 -6.55
CA PRO A 52 12.72 -3.43 -6.96
C PRO A 52 12.50 -3.59 -8.47
N THR A 53 13.50 -3.27 -9.28
CA THR A 53 13.38 -3.20 -10.74
C THR A 53 12.81 -4.45 -11.41
N PRO A 54 13.27 -5.69 -11.10
CA PRO A 54 12.72 -6.85 -11.78
C PRO A 54 11.24 -7.08 -11.44
N ALA A 55 10.84 -6.79 -10.20
CA ALA A 55 9.46 -6.91 -9.75
C ALA A 55 8.56 -5.84 -10.37
N GLU A 56 9.02 -4.59 -10.45
CA GLU A 56 8.30 -3.49 -11.11
C GLU A 56 8.05 -3.78 -12.59
N ARG A 57 9.08 -4.26 -13.30
CA ARG A 57 8.95 -4.60 -14.71
C ARG A 57 8.02 -5.78 -14.95
N LEU A 58 8.08 -6.80 -14.09
CA LEU A 58 7.17 -7.94 -14.20
C LEU A 58 5.73 -7.55 -13.84
N ALA A 59 5.55 -6.67 -12.84
CA ALA A 59 4.26 -6.11 -12.49
C ALA A 59 3.65 -5.35 -13.68
N GLU A 60 4.44 -4.54 -14.38
CA GLU A 60 3.97 -3.82 -15.57
C GLU A 60 3.50 -4.77 -16.68
N LEU A 61 4.26 -5.83 -16.96
CA LEU A 61 3.84 -6.86 -17.93
C LEU A 61 2.51 -7.53 -17.55
N TYR A 62 2.24 -7.71 -16.26
CA TYR A 62 0.94 -8.25 -15.80
C TYR A 62 -0.18 -7.21 -15.90
N ARG A 63 0.10 -5.92 -15.64
CA ARG A 63 -0.88 -4.82 -15.81
C ARG A 63 -1.27 -4.65 -17.28
N GLU A 64 -0.30 -4.63 -18.20
CA GLU A 64 -0.54 -4.54 -19.65
C GLU A 64 -1.45 -5.68 -20.15
N LYS A 65 -1.31 -6.88 -19.57
CA LYS A 65 -2.13 -8.05 -19.91
C LYS A 65 -3.47 -8.10 -19.16
N GLY A 66 -3.69 -7.22 -18.19
CA GLY A 66 -4.84 -7.27 -17.29
C GLY A 66 -4.85 -8.48 -16.36
N ASP A 67 -3.70 -9.15 -16.14
CA ASP A 67 -3.60 -10.33 -15.27
C ASP A 67 -3.40 -9.92 -13.81
N THR A 68 -4.47 -9.39 -13.20
CA THR A 68 -4.48 -8.95 -11.80
C THR A 68 -4.11 -10.09 -10.84
N LYS A 69 -4.46 -11.34 -11.18
CA LYS A 69 -4.16 -12.50 -10.31
C LYS A 69 -2.66 -12.80 -10.28
N ALA A 70 -1.99 -12.75 -11.43
CA ALA A 70 -0.54 -12.93 -11.50
C ALA A 70 0.21 -11.77 -10.81
N LEU A 71 -0.27 -10.53 -10.97
CA LEU A 71 0.27 -9.37 -10.27
C LEU A 71 0.20 -9.54 -8.74
N VAL A 72 -0.96 -9.93 -8.22
CA VAL A 72 -1.13 -10.19 -6.78
C VAL A 72 -0.20 -11.31 -6.31
N ALA A 73 -0.13 -12.43 -7.04
CA ALA A 73 0.74 -13.55 -6.66
C ALA A 73 2.22 -13.15 -6.63
N LEU A 74 2.66 -12.31 -7.57
CA LEU A 74 3.99 -11.72 -7.60
C LEU A 74 4.27 -10.88 -6.35
N LEU A 75 3.38 -9.93 -6.04
CA LEU A 75 3.51 -9.02 -4.91
C LEU A 75 3.47 -9.77 -3.58
N GLU A 76 2.57 -10.73 -3.40
CA GLU A 76 2.50 -11.58 -2.20
C GLU A 76 3.77 -12.41 -2.00
N ARG A 77 4.32 -12.99 -3.08
CA ARG A 77 5.56 -13.76 -3.02
C ARG A 77 6.74 -12.88 -2.63
N ARG A 78 6.85 -11.69 -3.23
CA ARG A 78 7.92 -10.73 -2.92
C ARG A 78 7.79 -10.21 -1.48
N ALA A 79 6.59 -9.82 -1.04
CA ALA A 79 6.34 -9.39 0.33
C ALA A 79 6.81 -10.45 1.33
N LYS A 80 6.42 -11.71 1.12
CA LYS A 80 6.84 -12.83 1.99
C LYS A 80 8.38 -12.96 2.06
N ALA A 81 9.07 -12.81 0.93
CA ALA A 81 10.52 -12.89 0.89
C ALA A 81 11.19 -11.71 1.63
N LEU A 82 10.68 -10.49 1.43
CA LEU A 82 11.18 -9.29 2.12
C LEU A 82 10.92 -9.35 3.63
N THR A 83 9.74 -9.82 4.07
CA THR A 83 9.43 -10.00 5.49
C THR A 83 10.46 -10.92 6.18
N ALA A 84 10.92 -11.97 5.50
CA ALA A 84 11.92 -12.89 6.04
C ALA A 84 13.31 -12.25 6.20
N LEU A 85 13.60 -11.17 5.47
CA LEU A 85 14.86 -10.43 5.51
C LEU A 85 14.82 -9.23 6.45
N LEU A 86 13.64 -8.85 6.93
CA LEU A 86 13.41 -7.61 7.66
C LEU A 86 14.23 -7.47 8.95
N SER A 87 14.53 -8.58 9.63
CA SER A 87 15.39 -8.56 10.83
C SER A 87 16.84 -8.19 10.53
N ARG A 88 17.31 -8.42 9.30
CA ARG A 88 18.68 -8.10 8.85
C ARG A 88 18.77 -6.75 8.20
N ASP A 89 17.72 -6.37 7.46
CA ASP A 89 17.63 -5.07 6.79
C ASP A 89 16.29 -4.40 7.10
N PRO A 90 16.26 -3.57 8.16
CA PRO A 90 15.08 -2.76 8.49
C PRO A 90 14.70 -1.73 7.42
N GLY A 91 15.61 -1.40 6.49
CA GLY A 91 15.33 -0.50 5.37
C GLY A 91 14.26 -1.04 4.42
N LEU A 92 14.02 -2.35 4.44
CA LEU A 92 12.99 -3.01 3.62
C LEU A 92 11.56 -2.68 4.07
N ARG A 93 11.35 -2.03 5.22
CA ARG A 93 10.00 -1.64 5.69
C ARG A 93 9.26 -0.78 4.67
N GLU A 94 9.94 0.21 4.09
CA GLU A 94 9.33 1.10 3.10
C GLU A 94 8.84 0.33 1.88
N GLN A 95 9.65 -0.60 1.37
CA GLN A 95 9.25 -1.46 0.25
C GLN A 95 8.04 -2.35 0.61
N LEU A 96 8.03 -2.92 1.83
CA LEU A 96 6.89 -3.71 2.31
C LEU A 96 5.62 -2.87 2.44
N THR A 97 5.72 -1.64 2.93
CA THR A 97 4.60 -0.69 3.00
C THR A 97 4.00 -0.49 1.61
N THR A 98 4.82 -0.16 0.61
CA THR A 98 4.35 0.06 -0.78
C THR A 98 3.70 -1.19 -1.37
N ILE A 99 4.28 -2.38 -1.15
CA ILE A 99 3.70 -3.63 -1.65
C ILE A 99 2.35 -3.92 -1.00
N HIS A 100 2.24 -3.76 0.32
CA HIS A 100 0.99 -3.98 1.04
C HIS A 100 -0.08 -2.94 0.70
N GLU A 101 0.30 -1.70 0.44
CA GLU A 101 -0.61 -0.68 -0.09
C GLU A 101 -1.19 -1.10 -1.45
N GLU A 102 -0.33 -1.50 -2.39
CA GLU A 102 -0.75 -1.92 -3.71
C GLU A 102 -1.64 -3.18 -3.65
N LEU A 103 -1.25 -4.18 -2.84
CA LEU A 103 -2.10 -5.35 -2.59
C LEU A 103 -3.45 -4.97 -1.98
N GLY A 104 -3.47 -4.03 -1.03
CA GLY A 104 -4.69 -3.49 -0.45
C GLY A 104 -5.65 -2.96 -1.51
N ARG A 105 -5.11 -2.17 -2.44
CA ARG A 105 -5.86 -1.59 -3.56
C ARG A 105 -6.34 -2.66 -4.54
N LEU A 106 -5.46 -3.56 -4.99
CA LEU A 106 -5.81 -4.61 -5.95
C LEU A 106 -6.89 -5.55 -5.39
N TRP A 107 -6.84 -5.86 -4.09
CA TRP A 107 -7.85 -6.68 -3.45
C TRP A 107 -9.18 -5.95 -3.23
N SER A 108 -9.20 -4.63 -3.08
CA SER A 108 -10.44 -3.87 -2.85
C SER A 108 -11.20 -3.59 -4.15
N GLU A 109 -10.48 -3.36 -5.25
CA GLU A 109 -11.04 -3.00 -6.55
C GLU A 109 -11.46 -4.25 -7.38
N PRO A 110 -12.39 -4.09 -8.34
CA PRO A 110 -12.62 -5.10 -9.38
C PRO A 110 -11.33 -5.39 -10.17
N PRO A 111 -11.10 -6.63 -10.65
CA PRO A 111 -12.02 -7.76 -10.67
C PRO A 111 -11.99 -8.62 -9.40
N LEU A 112 -11.15 -8.30 -8.40
CA LEU A 112 -10.95 -9.18 -7.25
C LEU A 112 -12.02 -8.96 -6.18
N SER A 113 -12.30 -7.70 -5.81
CA SER A 113 -13.35 -7.32 -4.86
C SER A 113 -13.39 -8.20 -3.59
N GLN A 114 -12.22 -8.44 -3.01
CA GLN A 114 -12.01 -9.20 -1.77
C GLN A 114 -11.71 -8.25 -0.59
N PRO A 115 -12.71 -7.58 0.00
CA PRO A 115 -12.51 -6.57 1.03
C PRO A 115 -11.75 -7.08 2.26
N ARG A 116 -11.93 -8.35 2.63
CA ARG A 116 -11.20 -8.95 3.77
C ARG A 116 -9.69 -8.98 3.55
N LYS A 117 -9.24 -9.31 2.33
CA LYS A 117 -7.81 -9.34 1.97
C LYS A 117 -7.24 -7.94 1.85
N ALA A 118 -8.02 -7.01 1.31
CA ALA A 118 -7.64 -5.60 1.26
C ALA A 118 -7.41 -5.03 2.66
N ILE A 119 -8.32 -5.28 3.59
CA ILE A 119 -8.21 -4.84 4.99
C ILE A 119 -6.93 -5.37 5.65
N ASP A 120 -6.60 -6.66 5.48
CA ASP A 120 -5.37 -7.24 6.05
C ASP A 120 -4.11 -6.57 5.47
N ASN A 121 -4.09 -6.30 4.16
CA ASN A 121 -2.96 -5.65 3.52
C ASN A 121 -2.81 -4.18 3.95
N TYR A 122 -3.89 -3.40 3.98
CA TYR A 122 -3.80 -2.02 4.49
C TYR A 122 -3.36 -1.95 5.95
N ARG A 123 -3.78 -2.90 6.80
CA ARG A 123 -3.27 -2.99 8.18
C ARG A 123 -1.77 -3.21 8.22
N ARG A 124 -1.25 -4.14 7.42
CA ARG A 124 0.21 -4.39 7.35
C ARG A 124 0.98 -3.17 6.82
N ALA A 125 0.40 -2.42 5.89
CA ALA A 125 1.00 -1.16 5.42
C ALA A 125 1.08 -0.12 6.57
N ILE A 126 0.01 0.03 7.35
CA ILE A 126 -0.02 0.94 8.52
C ILE A 126 0.91 0.47 9.64
N ASP A 127 1.00 -0.84 9.88
CA ASP A 127 1.91 -1.42 10.88
C ASP A 127 3.38 -1.15 10.51
N ALA A 128 3.70 -1.13 9.21
CA ALA A 128 5.03 -0.83 8.70
C ALA A 128 5.32 0.68 8.65
N ASP A 129 4.32 1.49 8.29
CA ASP A 129 4.37 2.96 8.31
C ASP A 129 3.07 3.55 8.89
N PRO A 130 3.07 3.93 10.19
CA PRO A 130 1.91 4.54 10.84
C PRO A 130 1.49 5.90 10.28
N ASN A 131 2.30 6.51 9.42
CA ASN A 131 2.01 7.79 8.78
C ASN A 131 1.55 7.63 7.32
N ASN A 132 1.34 6.41 6.84
CA ASN A 132 0.83 6.16 5.51
C ASN A 132 -0.64 6.61 5.41
N GLN A 133 -0.82 7.86 4.98
CA GLN A 133 -2.13 8.50 4.88
C GLN A 133 -3.08 7.78 3.91
N TYR A 134 -2.55 7.24 2.80
CA TYR A 134 -3.36 6.54 1.81
C TYR A 134 -3.90 5.21 2.38
N ALA A 135 -3.06 4.43 3.06
CA ALA A 135 -3.48 3.17 3.68
C ALA A 135 -4.49 3.40 4.83
N ILE A 136 -4.28 4.43 5.66
CA ILE A 136 -5.21 4.82 6.74
C ILE A 136 -6.58 5.18 6.16
N TYR A 137 -6.60 6.09 5.18
CA TYR A 137 -7.83 6.51 4.50
C TYR A 137 -8.55 5.32 3.85
N SER A 138 -7.83 4.52 3.06
CA SER A 138 -8.39 3.39 2.31
C SER A 138 -8.96 2.32 3.24
N LEU A 139 -8.26 2.02 4.34
CA LEU A 139 -8.75 1.11 5.36
C LEU A 139 -10.01 1.65 6.05
N ARG A 140 -10.03 2.94 6.40
CA ARG A 140 -11.16 3.60 7.05
C ARG A 140 -12.41 3.54 6.19
N GLU A 141 -12.32 3.94 4.93
CA GLU A 141 -13.45 3.90 4.00
C GLU A 141 -13.91 2.47 3.71
N LEU A 142 -12.97 1.53 3.57
CA LEU A 142 -13.33 0.13 3.36
C LEU A 142 -14.04 -0.49 4.58
N LEU A 143 -13.60 -0.16 5.80
CA LEU A 143 -14.25 -0.61 7.04
C LEU A 143 -15.65 0.02 7.18
N LYS A 144 -15.80 1.31 6.84
CA LYS A 144 -17.10 1.99 6.76
C LYS A 144 -18.04 1.27 5.79
N ALA A 145 -17.59 1.00 4.57
CA ALA A 145 -18.39 0.30 3.56
C ALA A 145 -18.80 -1.13 3.98
N GLN A 146 -18.02 -1.78 4.85
CA GLN A 146 -18.31 -3.10 5.41
C GLN A 146 -19.14 -3.06 6.70
N GLY A 147 -19.57 -1.88 7.16
CA GLY A 147 -20.31 -1.71 8.42
C GLY A 147 -19.48 -1.98 9.68
N ARG A 148 -18.15 -2.00 9.57
CA ARG A 148 -17.21 -2.28 10.66
C ARG A 148 -16.83 -0.97 11.37
N TRP A 149 -17.84 -0.25 11.84
CA TRP A 149 -17.71 1.12 12.35
C TRP A 149 -16.69 1.23 13.50
N ASN A 150 -16.76 0.32 14.48
CA ASN A 150 -15.86 0.32 15.64
C ASN A 150 -14.38 0.21 15.27
N GLU A 151 -14.07 -0.45 14.15
CA GLU A 151 -12.69 -0.59 13.66
C GLU A 151 -12.27 0.60 12.81
N ALA A 152 -13.21 1.33 12.20
CA ALA A 152 -12.93 2.54 11.44
C ALA A 152 -12.67 3.76 12.35
N ILE A 153 -13.33 3.84 13.50
CA ILE A 153 -13.22 4.95 14.47
C ILE A 153 -11.76 5.33 14.80
N PRO A 154 -10.86 4.41 15.22
CA PRO A 154 -9.49 4.80 15.57
C PRO A 154 -8.67 5.33 14.38
N LEU A 155 -9.09 5.07 13.14
CA LEU A 155 -8.41 5.57 11.95
C LEU A 155 -8.70 7.05 11.69
N PHE A 156 -9.81 7.58 12.21
CA PHE A 156 -10.06 9.03 12.18
C PHE A 156 -9.00 9.77 12.99
N GLU A 157 -8.68 9.31 14.19
CA GLU A 157 -7.61 9.90 15.02
C GLU A 157 -6.24 9.78 14.35
N ALA A 158 -5.95 8.63 13.72
CA ALA A 158 -4.72 8.46 12.97
C ALA A 158 -4.61 9.44 11.80
N GLU A 159 -5.68 9.62 11.01
CA GLU A 159 -5.70 10.57 9.90
C GLU A 159 -5.65 12.03 10.39
N GLN A 160 -6.33 12.37 11.50
CA GLN A 160 -6.29 13.71 12.09
C GLN A 160 -4.88 14.15 12.48
N ARG A 161 -4.03 13.23 12.96
CA ARG A 161 -2.63 13.52 13.31
C ARG A 161 -1.77 13.91 12.10
N LEU A 162 -2.20 13.54 10.89
CA LEU A 162 -1.48 13.77 9.64
C LEU A 162 -2.04 14.98 8.85
N VAL A 163 -3.28 15.37 9.11
CA VAL A 163 -3.93 16.49 8.44
C VAL A 163 -3.46 17.81 9.05
N THR A 164 -2.92 18.69 8.21
CA THR A 164 -2.52 20.06 8.59
C THR A 164 -3.55 21.11 8.19
N ASP A 165 -4.43 20.78 7.24
CA ASP A 165 -5.49 21.65 6.76
C ASP A 165 -6.69 21.62 7.72
N VAL A 166 -7.10 22.81 8.17
CA VAL A 166 -8.17 22.96 9.17
C VAL A 166 -9.52 22.55 8.58
N GLU A 167 -9.80 22.88 7.32
CA GLU A 167 -11.07 22.51 6.68
C GLU A 167 -11.21 20.99 6.58
N ARG A 168 -10.16 20.31 6.13
CA ARG A 168 -10.11 18.85 6.11
C ARG A 168 -10.21 18.24 7.51
N SER A 169 -9.58 18.85 8.52
CA SER A 169 -9.68 18.39 9.91
C SER A 169 -11.12 18.48 10.44
N ILE A 170 -11.82 19.58 10.16
CA ILE A 170 -13.23 19.76 10.50
C ILE A 170 -14.09 18.69 9.82
N ALA A 171 -13.92 18.50 8.50
CA ALA A 171 -14.66 17.49 7.73
C ALA A 171 -14.44 16.07 8.29
N LEU A 172 -13.21 15.76 8.70
CA LEU A 172 -12.86 14.47 9.27
C LEU A 172 -13.53 14.24 10.64
N TYR A 173 -13.63 15.26 11.49
CA TYR A 173 -14.40 15.17 12.75
C TYR A 173 -15.90 15.02 12.53
N GLN A 174 -16.45 15.67 11.50
CA GLN A 174 -17.87 15.53 11.14
C GLN A 174 -18.18 14.10 10.67
N ASP A 175 -17.35 13.54 9.79
CA ASP A 175 -17.48 12.14 9.35
C ASP A 175 -17.28 11.15 10.52
N GLU A 176 -16.30 11.41 11.41
CA GLU A 176 -16.12 10.61 12.63
C GLU A 176 -17.40 10.61 13.49
N ALA A 177 -18.03 11.77 13.67
CA ALA A 177 -19.25 11.89 14.45
C ALA A 177 -20.41 11.07 13.86
N ASP A 178 -20.55 11.07 12.53
CA ASP A 178 -21.58 10.30 11.84
C ASP A 178 -21.34 8.79 11.93
N VAL A 179 -20.07 8.35 11.79
CA VAL A 179 -19.68 6.95 11.98
C VAL A 179 -19.93 6.51 13.43
N ARG A 180 -19.54 7.31 14.42
CA ARG A 180 -19.77 7.01 15.85
C ARG A 180 -21.25 6.95 16.19
N ARG A 181 -22.07 7.85 15.63
CA ARG A 181 -23.53 7.80 15.81
C ARG A 181 -24.12 6.51 15.25
N THR A 182 -23.69 6.11 14.06
CA THR A 182 -24.10 4.84 13.43
C THR A 182 -23.68 3.63 14.26
N ALA A 183 -22.51 3.71 14.90
CA ALA A 183 -22.01 2.68 15.81
C ALA A 183 -22.71 2.65 17.19
N GLY A 184 -23.60 3.61 17.49
CA GLY A 184 -24.26 3.76 18.78
C GLY A 184 -23.44 4.52 19.85
N ASP A 185 -22.24 5.01 19.50
CA ASP A 185 -21.39 5.82 20.38
C ASP A 185 -21.79 7.30 20.32
N LEU A 186 -22.91 7.63 20.96
CA LEU A 186 -23.43 9.01 21.00
C LEU A 186 -22.52 9.98 21.76
N ILE A 187 -21.79 9.48 22.76
CA ILE A 187 -20.86 10.29 23.56
C ILE A 187 -19.67 10.69 22.70
N GLY A 188 -19.03 9.73 22.03
CA GLY A 188 -17.92 10.01 21.12
C GLY A 188 -18.36 10.86 19.93
N ALA A 189 -19.56 10.63 19.37
CA ALA A 189 -20.09 11.47 18.30
C ALA A 189 -20.23 12.95 18.73
N THR A 190 -20.72 13.18 19.95
CA THR A 190 -20.83 14.53 20.51
C THR A 190 -19.45 15.16 20.71
N GLN A 191 -18.46 14.38 21.15
CA GLN A 191 -17.10 14.85 21.33
C GLN A 191 -16.44 15.25 20.00
N ALA A 192 -16.60 14.44 18.96
CA ALA A 192 -16.08 14.74 17.62
C ALA A 192 -16.67 16.05 17.07
N LEU A 193 -17.98 16.28 17.22
CA LEU A 193 -18.61 17.55 16.82
C LEU A 193 -18.13 18.76 17.62
N ARG A 194 -17.82 18.59 18.91
CA ARG A 194 -17.21 19.67 19.71
C ARG A 194 -15.81 20.01 19.19
N ASN A 195 -15.02 19.00 18.84
CA ASN A 195 -13.69 19.21 18.27
C ASN A 195 -13.76 19.94 16.92
N ALA A 196 -14.73 19.59 16.06
CA ALA A 196 -14.98 20.32 14.81
C ALA A 196 -15.28 21.80 15.06
N ARG A 197 -16.21 22.12 15.96
CA ARG A 197 -16.58 23.52 16.30
C ARG A 197 -15.43 24.32 16.91
N ALA A 198 -14.57 23.67 17.69
CA ALA A 198 -13.40 24.33 18.28
C ALA A 198 -12.41 24.80 17.20
N GLN A 199 -12.30 24.05 16.10
CA GLN A 199 -11.48 24.43 14.94
C GLN A 199 -12.12 25.59 14.15
N GLU A 200 -13.45 25.54 13.94
CA GLU A 200 -14.21 26.62 13.28
C GLU A 200 -14.12 27.95 14.05
N GLY A 201 -14.36 27.93 15.37
CA GLY A 201 -14.29 29.13 16.22
C GLY A 201 -12.88 29.73 16.36
N GLY A 202 -11.83 28.95 16.04
CA GLY A 202 -10.46 29.44 15.92
C GLY A 202 -10.17 30.18 14.59
N GLN A 203 -11.01 29.95 13.56
CA GLN A 203 -10.94 30.66 12.29
C GLN A 203 -11.66 32.01 12.30
N ASP A 204 -12.49 32.30 13.30
CA ASP A 204 -13.14 33.61 13.47
C ASP A 204 -12.17 34.62 14.13
N PRO A 205 -11.54 35.55 13.37
CA PRO A 205 -10.67 36.58 13.95
C PRO A 205 -11.40 37.55 14.91
N GLY A 206 -12.73 37.50 14.98
CA GLY A 206 -13.58 38.34 15.84
C GLY A 206 -13.56 37.96 17.34
N LEU A 207 -13.02 36.81 17.72
CA LEU A 207 -12.98 36.36 19.13
C LEU A 207 -11.64 36.66 19.86
N LYS A 208 -10.67 37.32 19.19
CA LYS A 208 -9.39 37.73 19.82
C LYS A 208 -9.40 39.12 20.46
N GLN A 209 -10.51 39.85 20.45
CA GLN A 209 -10.62 41.12 21.17
C GLN A 209 -12.02 41.32 21.75
N GLN A 210 -12.15 41.04 23.05
CA GLN A 210 -12.90 41.84 24.00
C GLN A 210 -12.43 41.52 25.42
#